data_AF-A0A6G0TL95-F1
#
_entry.id   AF-A0A6G0TL95-F1
#
_cell.length_a   1.000
_cell.length_b   1.000
_cell.length_c   1.000
_cell.angle_alpha   90.00
_cell.angle_beta   90.00
_cell.angle_gamma   90.00
#
_symmetry.space_group_name_H-M   'P 1'
#
loop_
_entity.id
_entity.type
_entity.pdbx_description
1 polymer ?
#
loop_
_entity_poly.entity_id
_entity_poly.type
_entity_poly.pdbx_seq_one_letter_code
_entity_poly.pdbx_strand_id
1 'polypeptide(L)'
;MYVLNNFYKALRLFVQTHAELDIDIKLPMLKQHINGHIRFYSTKNLQNLVEKLVEDLKIIERCSWSSDYLSIWLKKELWVSTVMKEILMSGCKYGSNDDHKGTVVSVSSDECNDSVTCLRIELLKEAIQNLAKINGYIIGNDGLNLLLSKKNNPNNSNLVLCGNVVCNMNVKEYKQRKQESVTKMSANRIESEEYPIDIISKLCHASIVYELLSVRHNKVINMKCDTSNKDSGIFIMYNYSRLCQVWKAYENGVIENYYESLPDICSVNFGLLTSNVSFNI
;
A
#
# COMPACT_ATOMS: atom_id res chain seq x y z
N MET A 1 15.94 -1.95 5.09
CA MET A 1 15.27 -3.00 5.88
C MET A 1 16.09 -3.39 7.12
N TYR A 2 17.26 -2.80 7.38
CA TYR A 2 18.30 -3.39 8.23
C TYR A 2 17.99 -3.34 9.72
N VAL A 3 17.55 -2.20 10.28
CA VAL A 3 17.26 -2.08 11.72
C VAL A 3 16.01 -2.87 12.12
N LEU A 4 14.97 -2.83 11.28
CA LEU A 4 13.74 -3.62 11.48
C LEU A 4 13.94 -5.11 11.22
N ASN A 5 14.69 -5.51 10.19
CA ASN A 5 15.09 -6.91 10.04
C ASN A 5 15.98 -7.38 11.19
N ASN A 6 16.89 -6.55 11.68
CA ASN A 6 17.71 -6.90 12.83
C ASN A 6 16.85 -7.02 14.07
N PHE A 7 15.84 -6.17 14.25
CA PHE A 7 14.85 -6.32 15.32
C PHE A 7 14.04 -7.61 15.16
N TYR A 8 13.49 -7.91 13.99
CA TYR A 8 12.72 -9.14 13.77
C TYR A 8 13.57 -10.40 13.91
N LYS A 9 14.82 -10.38 13.44
CA LYS A 9 15.80 -11.46 13.65
C LYS A 9 16.14 -11.60 15.13
N ALA A 10 16.38 -10.50 15.83
CA ALA A 10 16.65 -10.51 17.27
C ALA A 10 15.44 -11.01 18.05
N LEU A 11 14.24 -10.60 17.69
CA LEU A 11 12.99 -11.04 18.30
C LEU A 11 12.73 -12.54 18.05
N ARG A 12 12.94 -13.01 16.80
CA ARG A 12 12.84 -14.43 16.46
C ARG A 12 13.86 -15.26 17.24
N LEU A 13 15.13 -14.84 17.24
CA LEU A 13 16.20 -15.49 18.00
C LEU A 13 15.90 -15.51 19.49
N PHE A 14 15.43 -14.39 20.05
CA PHE A 14 15.05 -14.27 21.45
C PHE A 14 13.93 -15.26 21.81
N VAL A 15 12.87 -15.31 21.02
CA VAL A 15 11.72 -16.20 21.26
C VAL A 15 12.12 -17.67 21.08
N GLN A 16 12.96 -17.97 20.11
CA GLN A 16 13.52 -19.31 19.93
C GLN A 16 14.36 -19.74 21.15
N THR A 17 15.18 -18.82 21.68
CA THR A 17 16.11 -19.08 22.78
C THR A 17 15.39 -19.26 24.11
N HIS A 18 14.34 -18.48 24.36
CA HIS A 18 13.69 -18.42 25.67
C HIS A 18 12.32 -19.13 25.74
N ALA A 19 11.72 -19.47 24.59
CA ALA A 19 10.40 -20.10 24.52
C ALA A 19 10.39 -21.42 23.71
N GLU A 20 11.52 -21.75 23.05
CA GLU A 20 11.61 -22.87 22.11
C GLU A 20 10.47 -22.83 21.09
N LEU A 21 10.21 -21.64 20.56
CA LEU A 21 9.21 -21.37 19.54
C LEU A 21 9.89 -20.74 18.34
N ASP A 22 9.64 -21.29 17.16
CA ASP A 22 9.94 -20.57 15.92
C ASP A 22 8.75 -19.68 15.58
N ILE A 23 8.98 -18.38 15.53
CA ILE A 23 7.96 -17.40 15.14
C ILE A 23 8.22 -16.94 13.72
N ASP A 24 7.29 -17.24 12.83
CA ASP A 24 7.25 -16.67 11.50
C ASP A 24 6.62 -15.28 11.59
N ILE A 25 7.48 -14.27 11.76
CA ILE A 25 7.05 -12.87 11.75
C ILE A 25 6.84 -12.44 10.30
N LYS A 26 5.77 -12.95 9.68
CA LYS A 26 5.28 -12.34 8.44
C LYS A 26 4.78 -10.95 8.81
N LEU A 27 5.31 -9.92 8.14
CA LEU A 27 4.86 -8.54 8.31
C LEU A 27 3.33 -8.52 8.42
N PRO A 28 2.74 -7.90 9.45
CA PRO A 28 1.30 -7.85 9.56
C PRO A 28 0.76 -7.17 8.30
N MET A 29 -0.17 -7.87 7.64
CA MET A 29 -1.09 -7.26 6.68
C MET A 29 -1.63 -5.98 7.33
N LEU A 30 -1.33 -4.84 6.72
CA LEU A 30 -1.72 -3.51 7.19
C LEU A 30 -3.22 -3.48 7.51
N LYS A 31 -3.58 -3.70 8.77
CA LYS A 31 -4.70 -3.03 9.38
C LYS A 31 -4.12 -1.91 10.21
N GLN A 32 -4.24 -0.72 9.65
CA GLN A 32 -3.76 0.56 10.13
C GLN A 32 -4.08 0.75 11.61
N HIS A 33 -3.07 0.58 12.45
CA HIS A 33 -2.78 1.52 13.51
C HIS A 33 -1.27 1.77 13.44
N ILE A 34 -0.88 3.03 13.29
CA ILE A 34 0.51 3.51 13.20
C ILE A 34 1.17 3.50 14.60
N ASN A 35 0.71 2.58 15.43
CA ASN A 35 1.32 2.25 16.70
C ASN A 35 2.26 1.11 16.34
N GLY A 36 3.55 1.21 16.62
CA GLY A 36 4.51 0.11 16.49
C GLY A 36 4.13 -1.06 17.41
N HIS A 37 2.95 -1.63 17.19
CA HIS A 37 2.26 -2.61 17.99
C HIS A 37 2.26 -3.88 17.20
N ILE A 38 2.96 -4.87 17.72
CA ILE A 38 3.09 -6.18 17.10
C ILE A 38 2.32 -7.15 17.99
N ARG A 39 1.47 -7.96 17.37
CA ARG A 39 0.70 -8.99 18.07
C ARG A 39 1.09 -10.38 17.57
N PHE A 40 1.48 -11.24 18.52
CA PHE A 40 1.80 -12.64 18.28
C PHE A 40 0.79 -13.52 18.99
N TYR A 41 0.20 -14.48 18.31
CA TYR A 41 -0.66 -15.47 18.94
C TYR A 41 0.16 -16.72 19.27
N SER A 42 0.00 -17.24 20.48
CA SER A 42 0.69 -18.43 20.95
C SER A 42 -0.21 -19.22 21.90
N THR A 43 -0.20 -20.54 21.76
CA THR A 43 -0.84 -21.44 22.72
C THR A 43 0.02 -21.69 23.96
N LYS A 44 1.33 -21.41 23.89
CA LYS A 44 2.23 -21.43 25.06
C LYS A 44 2.11 -20.10 25.82
N ASN A 45 2.09 -20.19 27.15
CA ASN A 45 2.12 -19.02 28.03
C ASN A 45 3.47 -18.29 27.93
N LEU A 46 3.46 -17.06 27.40
CA LEU A 46 4.65 -16.23 27.21
C LEU A 46 4.81 -15.14 28.29
N GLN A 47 4.09 -15.20 29.41
CA GLN A 47 4.17 -14.21 30.48
C GLN A 47 5.61 -14.00 30.96
N ASN A 48 6.39 -15.07 31.12
CA ASN A 48 7.77 -15.04 31.59
C ASN A 48 8.75 -14.37 30.61
N LEU A 49 8.32 -14.10 29.38
CA LEU A 49 9.13 -13.44 28.35
C LEU A 49 8.88 -11.94 28.31
N VAL A 50 7.78 -11.46 28.88
CA VAL A 50 7.35 -10.05 28.81
C VAL A 50 8.41 -9.12 29.40
N GLU A 51 8.91 -9.42 30.60
CA GLU A 51 9.91 -8.60 31.30
C GLU A 51 11.26 -8.66 30.59
N LYS A 52 11.74 -9.87 30.25
CA LYS A 52 13.00 -10.08 29.53
C LYS A 52 13.04 -9.39 28.17
N LEU A 53 11.92 -9.36 27.44
CA LEU A 53 11.84 -8.67 26.15
C LEU A 53 12.09 -7.16 26.29
N VAL A 54 11.53 -6.54 27.32
CA VAL A 54 11.68 -5.09 27.54
C VAL A 54 13.11 -4.76 27.98
N GLU A 55 13.74 -5.63 28.78
CA GLU A 55 15.13 -5.49 29.22
C GLU A 55 16.14 -5.66 28.07
N ASP A 56 15.99 -6.73 27.30
CA ASP A 56 17.00 -7.12 26.30
C ASP A 56 16.87 -6.35 24.99
N LEU A 57 15.66 -5.89 24.63
CA LEU A 57 15.41 -5.20 23.35
C LEU A 57 15.05 -3.73 23.59
N LYS A 58 16.08 -2.87 23.56
CA LYS A 58 15.97 -1.41 23.81
C LYS A 58 14.93 -0.66 22.98
N ILE A 59 14.53 -1.19 21.82
CA ILE A 59 13.50 -0.61 20.95
C ILE A 59 12.08 -0.85 21.47
N ILE A 60 11.88 -1.81 22.38
CA ILE A 60 10.59 -2.09 23.00
C ILE A 60 10.34 -1.06 24.11
N GLU A 61 9.16 -0.46 24.08
CA GLU A 61 8.65 0.45 25.11
C GLU A 61 7.96 -0.34 26.23
N ARG A 62 7.09 -1.27 25.84
CA ARG A 62 6.39 -2.16 26.76
C ARG A 62 5.94 -3.42 26.04
N CYS A 63 5.71 -4.48 26.81
CA CYS A 63 5.11 -5.72 26.36
C CYS A 63 3.94 -6.08 27.30
N SER A 64 2.98 -6.85 26.80
CA SER A 64 1.95 -7.46 27.63
C SER A 64 1.52 -8.80 27.06
N TRP A 65 1.34 -9.77 27.92
CA TRP A 65 0.70 -11.04 27.56
C TRP A 65 -0.77 -11.01 27.97
N SER A 66 -1.64 -11.51 27.11
CA SER A 66 -3.07 -11.70 27.37
C SER A 66 -3.46 -13.05 26.81
N SER A 67 -3.84 -13.99 27.69
CA SER A 67 -4.40 -15.33 27.37
C SER A 67 -3.67 -16.16 26.29
N ASP A 68 -3.77 -15.72 25.05
CA ASP A 68 -3.39 -16.36 23.80
C ASP A 68 -2.52 -15.46 22.91
N TYR A 69 -2.19 -14.24 23.32
CA TYR A 69 -1.33 -13.34 22.55
C TYR A 69 -0.37 -12.47 23.36
N LEU A 70 0.81 -12.23 22.76
CA LEU A 70 1.80 -11.27 23.19
C LEU A 70 1.64 -9.98 22.37
N SER A 71 1.48 -8.86 23.06
CA SER A 71 1.53 -7.52 22.47
C SER A 71 2.87 -6.86 22.78
N ILE A 72 3.53 -6.34 21.75
CA ILE A 72 4.80 -5.62 21.84
C ILE A 72 4.57 -4.21 21.33
N TRP A 73 4.89 -3.20 22.12
CA TRP A 73 4.87 -1.79 21.71
C TRP A 73 6.31 -1.30 21.58
N LEU A 74 6.65 -0.76 20.41
CA LEU A 74 7.94 -0.17 20.11
C LEU A 74 7.97 1.29 20.56
N LYS A 75 9.12 1.74 21.05
CA LYS A 75 9.38 3.15 21.36
C LYS A 75 9.16 3.98 20.11
N LYS A 76 8.18 4.88 20.21
CA LYS A 76 7.69 5.70 19.10
C LYS A 76 8.82 6.41 18.35
N GLU A 77 9.71 7.10 19.05
CA GLU A 77 10.81 7.88 18.47
C GLU A 77 11.76 7.03 17.62
N LEU A 78 12.13 5.85 18.15
CA LEU A 78 13.04 4.92 17.48
C LEU A 78 12.38 4.28 16.26
N TRP A 79 11.12 3.86 16.38
CA TRP A 79 10.34 3.29 15.29
C TRP A 79 10.16 4.29 14.14
N VAL A 80 9.69 5.50 14.43
CA VAL A 80 9.41 6.53 13.41
C VAL A 80 10.69 6.94 12.70
N SER A 81 11.77 7.22 13.44
CA SER A 81 13.06 7.57 12.83
C SER A 81 13.57 6.47 11.91
N THR A 82 13.43 5.20 12.35
CA THR A 82 13.86 4.04 11.55
C THR A 82 13.05 3.92 10.26
N VAL A 83 11.72 4.01 10.35
CA VAL A 83 10.84 3.88 9.18
C VAL A 83 11.02 5.03 8.21
N MET A 84 11.11 6.28 8.69
CA MET A 84 11.32 7.44 7.81
C MET A 84 12.64 7.37 7.05
N LYS A 85 13.74 7.02 7.74
CA LYS A 85 15.03 6.78 7.10
C LYS A 85 14.93 5.70 6.04
N GLU A 86 14.22 4.63 6.35
CA GLU A 86 14.04 3.51 5.42
C GLU A 86 13.25 3.90 4.18
N ILE A 87 12.15 4.63 4.32
CA ILE A 87 11.34 5.13 3.20
C ILE A 87 12.21 6.00 2.29
N LEU A 88 12.99 6.91 2.86
CA LEU A 88 13.83 7.82 2.09
C LEU A 88 14.98 7.11 1.36
N MET A 89 15.65 6.16 2.04
CA MET A 89 16.73 5.38 1.44
C MET A 89 16.24 4.39 0.37
N SER A 90 15.09 3.76 0.59
CA SER A 90 14.52 2.75 -0.32
C SER A 90 13.69 3.38 -1.45
N GLY A 91 13.19 4.60 -1.28
CA GLY A 91 12.35 5.30 -2.26
C GLY A 91 11.17 4.44 -2.71
N CYS A 92 11.01 4.28 -4.02
CA CYS A 92 9.94 3.48 -4.61
C CYS A 92 10.03 1.96 -4.30
N LYS A 93 11.12 1.49 -3.71
CA LYS A 93 11.30 0.10 -3.28
C LYS A 93 10.90 -0.13 -1.82
N TYR A 94 10.49 0.90 -1.09
CA TYR A 94 9.99 0.71 0.27
C TYR A 94 8.81 -0.28 0.28
N GLY A 95 8.87 -1.28 1.16
CA GLY A 95 7.86 -2.35 1.24
C GLY A 95 8.01 -3.49 0.23
N SER A 96 9.03 -3.45 -0.65
CA SER A 96 9.40 -4.59 -1.50
C SER A 96 10.20 -5.63 -0.72
N ASN A 97 10.17 -6.88 -1.20
CA ASN A 97 11.02 -7.96 -0.73
C ASN A 97 11.45 -8.85 -1.90
N ASP A 98 12.51 -9.64 -1.67
CA ASP A 98 13.07 -10.59 -2.65
C ASP A 98 12.79 -12.05 -2.23
N ASP A 99 11.81 -12.28 -1.36
CA ASP A 99 11.56 -13.60 -0.74
C ASP A 99 11.20 -14.67 -1.78
N HIS A 100 10.68 -14.25 -2.92
CA HIS A 100 10.26 -15.13 -4.01
C HIS A 100 11.14 -15.03 -5.27
N LYS A 101 12.35 -14.49 -5.13
CA LYS A 101 13.28 -14.34 -6.26
C LYS A 101 13.48 -15.64 -7.02
N GLY A 102 13.30 -15.57 -8.34
CA GLY A 102 13.40 -16.72 -9.24
C GLY A 102 12.12 -17.56 -9.36
N THR A 103 11.08 -17.26 -8.57
CA THR A 103 9.76 -17.90 -8.74
C THR A 103 8.98 -17.19 -9.84
N VAL A 104 8.48 -17.95 -10.80
CA VAL A 104 7.67 -17.45 -11.90
C VAL A 104 6.19 -17.50 -11.52
N VAL A 105 5.44 -16.44 -11.81
CA VAL A 105 3.99 -16.38 -11.70
C VAL A 105 3.38 -15.95 -13.03
N SER A 106 2.32 -16.63 -13.44
CA SER A 106 1.50 -16.28 -14.59
C SER A 106 0.16 -15.78 -14.09
N VAL A 107 -0.32 -14.67 -14.64
CA VAL A 107 -1.60 -14.06 -14.26
C VAL A 107 -2.44 -13.90 -15.52
N SER A 108 -3.51 -14.68 -15.61
CA SER A 108 -4.36 -14.80 -16.80
C SER A 108 -5.81 -14.44 -16.49
N SER A 109 -6.61 -14.18 -17.52
CA SER A 109 -8.04 -13.91 -17.43
C SER A 109 -8.79 -14.76 -18.48
N ASP A 110 -9.98 -15.25 -18.14
CA ASP A 110 -10.83 -16.06 -19.04
C ASP A 110 -11.91 -15.24 -19.79
N GLU A 111 -11.96 -13.93 -19.54
CA GLU A 111 -13.02 -13.04 -20.01
C GLU A 111 -12.44 -11.93 -20.89
N CYS A 112 -12.81 -11.92 -22.17
CA CYS A 112 -12.45 -10.88 -23.13
C CYS A 112 -13.72 -10.37 -23.82
N ASN A 113 -14.30 -9.28 -23.31
CA ASN A 113 -15.38 -8.54 -23.95
C ASN A 113 -15.33 -7.06 -23.56
N ASP A 114 -16.15 -6.23 -24.22
CA ASP A 114 -16.20 -4.77 -23.99
C ASP A 114 -17.02 -4.36 -22.75
N SER A 115 -17.22 -5.26 -21.77
CA SER A 115 -17.90 -4.91 -20.52
C SER A 115 -16.96 -4.23 -19.52
N VAL A 116 -17.53 -3.36 -18.68
CA VAL A 116 -16.78 -2.74 -17.57
C VAL A 116 -16.28 -3.78 -16.56
N THR A 117 -16.89 -4.97 -16.51
CA THR A 117 -16.38 -6.09 -15.71
C THR A 117 -15.04 -6.59 -16.24
N CYS A 118 -14.87 -6.74 -17.56
CA CYS A 118 -13.58 -7.09 -18.16
C CYS A 118 -12.52 -6.01 -17.92
N LEU A 119 -12.90 -4.73 -17.97
CA LEU A 119 -12.00 -3.64 -17.60
C LEU A 119 -11.50 -3.79 -16.15
N ARG A 120 -12.39 -4.10 -15.20
CA ARG A 120 -11.99 -4.35 -13.80
C ARG A 120 -11.06 -5.55 -13.67
N ILE A 121 -11.32 -6.64 -14.40
CA ILE A 121 -10.47 -7.83 -14.41
C ILE A 121 -9.05 -7.49 -14.91
N GLU A 122 -8.92 -6.75 -16.01
CA GLU A 122 -7.60 -6.37 -16.53
C GLU A 122 -6.85 -5.43 -15.57
N LEU A 123 -7.53 -4.46 -14.95
CA LEU A 123 -6.91 -3.60 -13.94
C LEU A 123 -6.46 -4.40 -12.70
N LEU A 124 -7.26 -5.38 -12.26
CA LEU A 124 -6.90 -6.25 -11.15
C LEU A 124 -5.71 -7.15 -11.49
N LYS A 125 -5.66 -7.66 -12.72
CA LYS A 125 -4.53 -8.44 -13.25
C LYS A 125 -3.24 -7.62 -13.21
N GLU A 126 -3.28 -6.39 -13.71
CA GLU A 126 -2.13 -5.48 -13.65
C GLU A 126 -1.70 -5.22 -12.20
N ALA A 127 -2.65 -4.97 -11.29
CA ALA A 127 -2.35 -4.76 -9.88
C ALA A 127 -1.69 -5.99 -9.22
N ILE A 128 -2.17 -7.20 -9.51
CA ILE A 128 -1.59 -8.46 -9.00
C ILE A 128 -0.19 -8.67 -9.57
N GLN A 129 0.01 -8.41 -10.87
CA GLN A 129 1.34 -8.52 -11.50
C GLN A 129 2.33 -7.52 -10.89
N ASN A 130 1.92 -6.29 -10.64
CA ASN A 130 2.76 -5.28 -10.01
C ASN A 130 3.08 -5.65 -8.56
N LEU A 131 2.09 -6.13 -7.80
CA LEU A 131 2.32 -6.63 -6.44
C LEU A 131 3.29 -7.81 -6.43
N ALA A 132 3.13 -8.77 -7.35
CA ALA A 132 4.04 -9.91 -7.45
C ALA A 132 5.48 -9.46 -7.76
N LYS A 133 5.67 -8.53 -8.72
CA LYS A 133 7.00 -7.96 -9.01
C LYS A 133 7.64 -7.28 -7.78
N ILE A 134 6.84 -6.53 -7.02
CA ILE A 134 7.30 -5.88 -5.77
C ILE A 134 7.72 -6.91 -4.71
N ASN A 135 7.20 -8.13 -4.76
CA ASN A 135 7.56 -9.23 -3.86
C ASN A 135 8.59 -10.21 -4.49
N GLY A 136 9.32 -9.77 -5.52
CA GLY A 136 10.44 -10.52 -6.10
C GLY A 136 10.07 -11.62 -7.11
N TYR A 137 8.79 -11.77 -7.46
CA TYR A 137 8.37 -12.72 -8.50
C TYR A 137 8.71 -12.23 -9.90
N ILE A 138 8.91 -13.19 -10.81
CA ILE A 138 9.04 -12.95 -12.24
C ILE A 138 7.69 -13.20 -12.91
N ILE A 139 7.18 -12.22 -13.67
CA ILE A 139 5.97 -12.43 -14.48
C ILE A 139 6.37 -13.19 -15.75
N GLY A 140 5.80 -14.38 -15.93
CA GLY A 140 6.08 -15.25 -17.07
C GLY A 140 4.98 -16.28 -17.28
N ASN A 141 5.23 -17.27 -18.13
CA ASN A 141 4.22 -18.27 -18.51
C ASN A 141 4.38 -19.62 -17.78
N ASP A 142 5.59 -19.93 -17.29
CA ASP A 142 5.97 -21.27 -16.81
C ASP A 142 6.06 -21.35 -15.28
N GLY A 143 4.98 -21.04 -14.57
CA GLY A 143 5.02 -20.95 -13.10
C GLY A 143 3.68 -21.10 -12.40
N LEU A 144 3.55 -20.48 -11.22
CA LEU A 144 2.30 -20.46 -10.48
C LEU A 144 1.24 -19.73 -11.31
N ASN A 145 0.22 -20.46 -11.75
CA ASN A 145 -0.83 -19.92 -12.62
C ASN A 145 -2.00 -19.39 -11.80
N LEU A 146 -2.18 -18.07 -11.77
CA LEU A 146 -3.33 -17.39 -11.22
C LEU A 146 -4.33 -17.08 -12.34
N LEU A 147 -5.59 -17.49 -12.15
CA LEU A 147 -6.68 -17.19 -13.08
C LEU A 147 -7.61 -16.16 -12.46
N LEU A 148 -7.80 -15.02 -13.11
CA LEU A 148 -8.83 -14.06 -12.75
C LEU A 148 -10.10 -14.36 -13.53
N SER A 149 -11.20 -14.55 -12.82
CA SER A 149 -12.51 -14.75 -13.45
C SER A 149 -13.61 -14.18 -12.58
N LYS A 150 -14.73 -13.84 -13.22
CA LYS A 150 -15.99 -13.55 -12.50
C LYS A 150 -16.78 -14.81 -12.14
N LYS A 151 -16.44 -15.94 -12.75
CA LYS A 151 -17.09 -17.22 -12.51
C LYS A 151 -16.43 -17.90 -11.34
N ASN A 152 -17.23 -18.24 -10.33
CA ASN A 152 -16.73 -19.04 -9.24
C ASN A 152 -16.49 -20.48 -9.73
N ASN A 153 -15.31 -21.02 -9.46
CA ASN A 153 -14.99 -22.42 -9.68
C ASN A 153 -14.30 -22.96 -8.40
N PRO A 154 -15.05 -23.64 -7.53
CA PRO A 154 -14.52 -24.10 -6.24
C PRO A 154 -13.40 -25.14 -6.38
N ASN A 155 -13.26 -25.76 -7.56
CA ASN A 155 -12.23 -26.77 -7.82
C ASN A 155 -10.90 -26.17 -8.28
N ASN A 156 -10.83 -24.85 -8.53
CA ASN A 156 -9.60 -24.18 -8.92
C ASN A 156 -9.02 -23.41 -7.73
N SER A 157 -8.01 -24.00 -7.08
CA SER A 157 -7.31 -23.40 -5.93
C SER A 157 -6.60 -22.08 -6.27
N ASN A 158 -6.33 -21.83 -7.55
CA ASN A 158 -5.60 -20.66 -8.02
C ASN A 158 -6.51 -19.61 -8.67
N LEU A 159 -7.82 -19.73 -8.44
CA LEU A 159 -8.82 -18.77 -8.91
C LEU A 159 -8.83 -17.52 -8.03
N VAL A 160 -8.69 -16.36 -8.67
CA VAL A 160 -8.94 -15.05 -8.08
C VAL A 160 -10.29 -14.55 -8.58
N LEU A 161 -11.30 -14.59 -7.72
CA LEU A 161 -12.67 -14.19 -8.07
C LEU A 161 -12.80 -12.66 -8.17
N CYS A 162 -13.22 -12.16 -9.32
CA CYS A 162 -13.53 -10.75 -9.55
C CYS A 162 -15.05 -10.54 -9.61
N GLY A 163 -15.59 -9.73 -8.71
CA GLY A 163 -17.01 -9.40 -8.69
C GLY A 163 -17.43 -8.56 -9.90
N ASN A 164 -18.65 -8.78 -10.37
CA ASN A 164 -19.20 -8.08 -11.52
C ASN A 164 -19.31 -6.57 -11.29
N VAL A 165 -19.21 -5.81 -12.36
CA VAL A 165 -19.58 -4.39 -12.40
C VAL A 165 -20.94 -4.28 -13.08
N VAL A 166 -21.97 -3.95 -12.30
CA VAL A 166 -23.33 -3.70 -12.82
C VAL A 166 -23.33 -2.32 -13.46
N CYS A 167 -23.15 -2.29 -14.78
CA CYS A 167 -23.12 -1.09 -15.60
C CYS A 167 -23.87 -1.33 -16.92
N ASN A 168 -24.69 -0.37 -17.33
CA ASN A 168 -25.47 -0.44 -18.58
C ASN A 168 -24.68 0.07 -19.80
N MET A 169 -23.38 0.28 -19.66
CA MET A 169 -22.51 0.86 -20.69
C MET A 169 -21.38 -0.10 -21.03
N ASN A 170 -20.87 0.01 -22.26
CA ASN A 170 -19.61 -0.63 -22.62
C ASN A 170 -18.40 0.17 -22.10
N VAL A 171 -17.20 -0.39 -22.21
CA VAL A 171 -15.95 0.23 -21.75
C VAL A 171 -15.68 1.58 -22.42
N LYS A 172 -16.00 1.73 -23.72
CA LYS A 172 -15.76 2.97 -24.46
C LYS A 172 -16.64 4.10 -23.93
N GLU A 173 -17.94 3.85 -23.80
CA GLU A 173 -18.91 4.79 -23.23
C GLU A 173 -18.56 5.15 -21.77
N TYR A 174 -18.15 4.16 -20.99
CA TYR A 174 -17.74 4.38 -19.60
C TYR A 174 -16.52 5.31 -19.51
N LYS A 175 -15.47 5.06 -20.30
CA LYS A 175 -14.28 5.92 -20.38
C LYS A 175 -14.63 7.33 -20.87
N GLN A 176 -15.49 7.45 -21.87
CA GLN A 176 -15.92 8.74 -22.40
C GLN A 176 -16.66 9.57 -21.36
N ARG A 177 -17.63 8.99 -20.64
CA ARG A 177 -18.34 9.71 -19.56
C ARG A 177 -17.40 10.16 -18.45
N LYS A 178 -16.38 9.36 -18.14
CA LYS A 178 -15.34 9.75 -17.19
C LYS A 178 -14.53 10.94 -17.69
N GLN A 179 -14.13 10.92 -18.95
CA GLN A 179 -13.44 12.05 -19.58
C GLN A 179 -14.27 13.32 -19.57
N GLU A 180 -15.53 13.27 -19.97
CA GLU A 180 -16.45 14.42 -19.93
C GLU A 180 -16.59 14.99 -18.51
N SER A 181 -16.74 14.12 -17.50
CA SER A 181 -16.82 14.51 -16.10
C SER A 181 -15.54 15.21 -15.60
N VAL A 182 -14.37 14.65 -15.91
CA VAL A 182 -13.07 15.20 -15.51
C VAL A 182 -12.82 16.54 -16.21
N THR A 183 -13.06 16.62 -17.51
CA THR A 183 -12.91 17.87 -18.28
C THR A 183 -13.80 18.97 -17.71
N LYS A 184 -15.06 18.67 -17.38
CA LYS A 184 -15.98 19.64 -16.77
C LYS A 184 -15.49 20.14 -15.40
N MET A 185 -14.94 19.25 -14.57
CA MET A 185 -14.37 19.64 -13.27
C MET A 185 -13.13 20.52 -13.41
N SER A 186 -12.31 20.27 -14.42
CA SER A 186 -11.07 21.02 -14.68
C SER A 186 -11.32 22.38 -15.36
N ALA A 187 -12.36 22.49 -16.19
CA ALA A 187 -12.70 23.72 -16.92
C ALA A 187 -12.96 24.93 -15.99
N ASN A 188 -13.45 24.70 -14.77
CA ASN A 188 -13.74 25.77 -13.81
C ASN A 188 -12.51 26.28 -13.04
N ARG A 189 -11.30 25.77 -13.32
CA ARG A 189 -10.09 26.05 -12.52
C ARG A 189 -9.00 26.82 -13.28
N ILE A 190 -9.24 27.25 -14.52
CA ILE A 190 -8.21 27.91 -15.34
C ILE A 190 -8.81 29.07 -16.15
N GLU A 191 -8.07 30.17 -16.26
CA GLU A 191 -8.27 31.27 -17.22
C GLU A 191 -7.62 31.00 -18.59
N SER A 192 -7.00 29.83 -18.81
CA SER A 192 -6.35 29.44 -20.08
C SER A 192 -6.89 28.10 -20.60
N GLU A 193 -7.12 28.03 -21.91
CA GLU A 193 -7.97 27.02 -22.55
C GLU A 193 -7.36 25.61 -22.71
N GLU A 194 -6.07 25.39 -22.42
CA GLU A 194 -5.44 24.09 -22.68
C GLU A 194 -4.79 23.47 -21.45
N TYR A 195 -5.47 22.47 -20.89
CA TYR A 195 -4.80 21.40 -20.18
C TYR A 195 -4.02 20.55 -21.20
N PRO A 196 -2.74 20.19 -20.98
CA PRO A 196 -2.11 19.15 -21.77
C PRO A 196 -3.00 17.90 -21.74
N ILE A 197 -3.41 17.39 -22.89
CA ILE A 197 -4.31 16.22 -23.06
C ILE A 197 -3.88 15.04 -22.17
N ASP A 198 -2.58 14.92 -21.93
CA ASP A 198 -1.96 13.94 -21.04
C ASP A 198 -2.48 13.97 -19.58
N ILE A 199 -2.80 15.14 -19.02
CA ILE A 199 -3.23 15.22 -17.61
C ILE A 199 -4.69 14.81 -17.44
N ILE A 200 -5.58 15.21 -18.35
CA ILE A 200 -6.97 14.74 -18.33
C ILE A 200 -7.01 13.21 -18.45
N SER A 201 -6.19 12.64 -19.34
CA SER A 201 -6.03 11.19 -19.48
C SER A 201 -5.57 10.53 -18.17
N LYS A 202 -4.55 11.08 -17.50
CA LYS A 202 -4.05 10.58 -16.21
C LYS A 202 -5.09 10.65 -15.09
N LEU A 203 -5.85 11.75 -15.00
CA LEU A 203 -6.92 11.92 -14.02
C LEU A 203 -8.07 10.94 -14.27
N CYS A 204 -8.45 10.73 -15.53
CA CYS A 204 -9.44 9.73 -15.92
C CYS A 204 -8.99 8.33 -15.53
N HIS A 205 -7.74 7.97 -15.85
CA HIS A 205 -7.16 6.69 -15.50
C HIS A 205 -7.18 6.46 -13.97
N ALA A 206 -6.70 7.43 -13.19
CA ALA A 206 -6.70 7.36 -11.73
C ALA A 206 -8.13 7.22 -11.15
N SER A 207 -9.11 7.96 -11.68
CA SER A 207 -10.52 7.83 -11.27
C SER A 207 -11.06 6.42 -11.54
N ILE A 208 -10.82 5.87 -12.73
CA ILE A 208 -11.29 4.54 -13.13
C ILE A 208 -10.64 3.45 -12.27
N VAL A 209 -9.32 3.50 -12.10
CA VAL A 209 -8.56 2.55 -11.27
C VAL A 209 -9.08 2.56 -9.84
N TYR A 210 -9.22 3.75 -9.25
CA TYR A 210 -9.70 3.86 -7.88
C TYR A 210 -11.12 3.33 -7.72
N GLU A 211 -12.06 3.73 -8.59
CA GLU A 211 -13.45 3.28 -8.51
C GLU A 211 -13.57 1.76 -8.64
N LEU A 212 -12.82 1.13 -9.54
CA LEU A 212 -12.95 -0.30 -9.82
C LEU A 212 -12.14 -1.18 -8.85
N LEU A 213 -11.06 -0.68 -8.24
CA LEU A 213 -10.19 -1.47 -7.37
C LEU A 213 -10.29 -1.12 -5.87
N SER A 214 -10.90 0.01 -5.49
CA SER A 214 -11.10 0.37 -4.07
C SER A 214 -12.09 -0.56 -3.36
N VAL A 215 -13.00 -1.19 -4.10
CA VAL A 215 -13.90 -2.22 -3.60
C VAL A 215 -13.20 -3.57 -3.66
N ARG A 216 -13.30 -4.37 -2.58
CA ARG A 216 -12.76 -5.73 -2.50
C ARG A 216 -13.02 -6.50 -3.80
N HIS A 217 -11.97 -7.08 -4.37
CA HIS A 217 -11.97 -7.70 -5.70
C HIS A 217 -13.17 -8.63 -5.94
N ASN A 218 -13.57 -9.44 -4.97
CA ASN A 218 -14.66 -10.41 -5.09
C ASN A 218 -16.08 -9.85 -4.85
N LYS A 219 -16.24 -8.56 -4.55
CA LYS A 219 -17.56 -7.92 -4.37
C LYS A 219 -18.07 -7.31 -5.66
N VAL A 220 -19.38 -7.37 -5.87
CA VAL A 220 -20.06 -6.69 -6.98
C VAL A 220 -20.04 -5.17 -6.77
N ILE A 221 -19.84 -4.40 -7.84
CA ILE A 221 -19.92 -2.94 -7.86
C ILE A 221 -21.22 -2.54 -8.58
N ASN A 222 -22.00 -1.62 -8.00
CA ASN A 222 -23.22 -1.11 -8.63
C ASN A 222 -23.10 0.39 -8.92
N MET A 223 -22.76 0.72 -10.17
CA MET A 223 -22.49 2.10 -10.58
C MET A 223 -23.70 3.04 -10.53
N LYS A 224 -24.93 2.51 -10.44
CA LYS A 224 -26.14 3.35 -10.29
C LYS A 224 -26.33 3.85 -8.85
N CYS A 225 -25.84 3.12 -7.85
CA CYS A 225 -26.01 3.46 -6.44
C CYS A 225 -24.75 4.03 -5.76
N ASP A 226 -23.55 3.71 -6.25
CA ASP A 226 -22.30 4.16 -5.63
C ASP A 226 -21.96 5.61 -6.04
N THR A 227 -22.48 6.60 -5.30
CA THR A 227 -22.17 8.02 -5.47
C THR A 227 -20.98 8.50 -4.62
N SER A 228 -20.51 7.72 -3.65
CA SER A 228 -19.56 8.19 -2.62
C SER A 228 -18.09 8.24 -3.05
N ASN A 229 -17.67 7.49 -4.08
CA ASN A 229 -16.25 7.25 -4.38
C ASN A 229 -15.77 7.80 -5.74
N LYS A 230 -16.60 8.55 -6.47
CA LYS A 230 -16.36 8.86 -7.89
C LYS A 230 -15.11 9.72 -8.17
N ASP A 231 -14.70 10.52 -7.17
CA ASP A 231 -13.64 11.52 -7.34
C ASP A 231 -12.39 11.27 -6.46
N SER A 232 -12.37 10.19 -5.68
CA SER A 232 -11.26 9.92 -4.75
C SER A 232 -9.92 9.69 -5.48
N GLY A 233 -9.93 9.07 -6.66
CA GLY A 233 -8.73 8.94 -7.48
C GLY A 233 -8.17 10.30 -7.96
N ILE A 234 -9.06 11.23 -8.32
CA ILE A 234 -8.69 12.60 -8.71
C ILE A 234 -8.17 13.36 -7.49
N PHE A 235 -8.81 13.19 -6.33
CA PHE A 235 -8.37 13.78 -5.08
C PHE A 235 -6.95 13.32 -4.68
N ILE A 236 -6.61 12.04 -4.87
CA ILE A 236 -5.25 11.53 -4.65
C ILE A 236 -4.26 12.23 -5.57
N MET A 237 -4.57 12.32 -6.87
CA MET A 237 -3.72 13.01 -7.84
C MET A 237 -3.55 14.50 -7.54
N TYR A 238 -4.60 15.16 -7.04
CA TYR A 238 -4.56 16.55 -6.61
C TYR A 238 -3.62 16.75 -5.42
N ASN A 239 -3.71 15.89 -4.38
CA ASN A 239 -2.80 15.97 -3.23
C ASN A 239 -1.35 15.69 -3.63
N TYR A 240 -1.13 14.70 -4.51
CA TYR A 240 0.19 14.45 -5.09
C TYR A 240 0.74 15.69 -5.80
N SER A 241 -0.06 16.31 -6.68
CA SER A 241 0.35 17.53 -7.38
C SER A 241 0.67 18.67 -6.41
N ARG A 242 -0.12 18.85 -5.35
CA ARG A 242 0.14 19.86 -4.32
C ARG A 242 1.48 19.63 -3.62
N LEU A 243 1.81 18.38 -3.28
CA LEU A 243 3.12 18.05 -2.70
C LEU A 243 4.27 18.35 -3.67
N CYS A 244 4.11 18.01 -4.96
CA CYS A 244 5.11 18.36 -5.98
C CYS A 244 5.30 19.88 -6.12
N GLN A 245 4.23 20.66 -6.04
CA GLN A 245 4.31 22.13 -6.11
C GLN A 245 5.00 22.71 -4.88
N VAL A 246 4.66 22.23 -3.68
CA VAL A 246 5.34 22.64 -2.43
C VAL A 246 6.84 22.32 -2.52
N TRP A 247 7.19 21.11 -2.99
CA TRP A 247 8.58 20.71 -3.16
C TRP A 247 9.32 21.59 -4.17
N LYS A 248 8.73 21.83 -5.35
CA LYS A 248 9.32 22.69 -6.38
C LYS A 248 9.52 24.14 -5.91
N ALA A 249 8.55 24.69 -5.19
CA ALA A 249 8.66 26.03 -4.62
C ALA A 249 9.78 26.11 -3.58
N TYR A 250 9.94 25.08 -2.76
CA TYR A 250 11.06 24.97 -1.84
C TYR A 250 12.41 24.90 -2.57
N GLU A 251 12.55 24.03 -3.58
CA GLU A 251 13.78 23.91 -4.37
C GLU A 251 14.17 25.23 -5.03
N ASN A 252 13.22 25.94 -5.63
CA ASN A 252 13.45 27.27 -6.19
C ASN A 252 13.92 28.26 -5.12
N GLY A 253 13.28 28.28 -3.95
CA GLY A 253 13.69 29.16 -2.85
C GLY A 253 15.07 28.83 -2.30
N VAL A 254 15.53 27.58 -2.35
CA VAL A 254 16.93 27.22 -2.03
C VAL A 254 17.89 27.78 -3.07
N ILE A 255 17.58 27.63 -4.36
CA ILE A 255 18.40 28.17 -5.47
C ILE A 255 18.50 29.70 -5.38
N GLU A 256 17.40 30.36 -5.02
CA GLU A 256 17.33 31.82 -4.85
C GLU A 256 17.91 32.31 -3.51
N ASN A 257 18.45 31.42 -2.66
CA ASN A 257 18.98 31.71 -1.31
C ASN A 257 17.94 32.29 -0.33
N TYR A 258 16.65 32.05 -0.56
CA TYR A 258 15.56 32.40 0.36
C TYR A 258 15.36 31.34 1.45
N TYR A 259 15.65 30.07 1.15
CA TYR A 259 15.60 28.96 2.10
C TYR A 259 16.96 28.27 2.25
N GLU A 260 17.23 27.74 3.43
CA GLU A 260 18.37 26.84 3.66
C GLU A 260 18.10 25.44 3.08
N SER A 261 19.17 24.76 2.64
CA SER A 261 19.11 23.35 2.23
C SER A 261 18.68 22.45 3.40
N LEU A 262 17.92 21.39 3.09
CA LEU A 262 17.48 20.44 4.10
C LEU A 262 18.69 19.77 4.79
N PRO A 263 18.62 19.55 6.11
CA PRO A 263 19.66 18.83 6.82
C PRO A 263 19.71 17.35 6.41
N ASP A 264 20.85 16.71 6.67
CA ASP A 264 20.98 15.26 6.50
C ASP A 264 19.92 14.51 7.33
N ILE A 265 19.38 13.44 6.76
CA ILE A 265 18.31 12.67 7.42
C ILE A 265 18.73 12.05 8.75
N CYS A 266 20.03 11.81 8.96
CA CYS A 266 20.55 11.30 10.22
C CYS A 266 20.54 12.36 11.33
N SER A 267 20.54 13.65 10.99
CA SER A 267 20.48 14.76 11.95
C SER A 267 19.05 15.26 12.23
N VAL A 268 18.05 14.78 11.48
CA VAL A 268 16.63 15.11 11.71
C VAL A 268 16.12 14.46 13.00
N ASN A 269 15.63 15.28 13.93
CA ASN A 269 14.99 14.82 15.15
C ASN A 269 13.49 14.51 14.93
N PHE A 270 13.19 13.26 14.61
CA PHE A 270 11.82 12.77 14.45
C PHE A 270 11.00 12.69 15.76
N GLY A 271 11.63 12.85 16.93
CA GLY A 271 10.92 12.91 18.22
C GLY A 271 10.04 14.15 18.38
N LEU A 272 10.27 15.20 17.58
CA LEU A 272 9.46 16.43 17.56
C LEU A 272 8.10 16.25 16.89
N LEU A 273 7.87 15.14 16.22
CA LEU A 273 6.55 14.81 15.70
C LEU A 273 5.64 14.54 16.93
N THR A 274 4.70 15.44 17.20
CA THR A 274 3.88 15.42 18.43
C THR A 274 2.38 15.30 18.18
N SER A 275 1.92 15.64 16.97
CA SER A 275 0.49 15.64 16.64
C SER A 275 0.03 14.32 16.01
N ASN A 276 -1.15 13.82 16.40
CA ASN A 276 -1.78 12.65 15.75
C ASN A 276 -1.96 12.83 14.22
N VAL A 277 -1.96 14.06 13.72
CA VAL A 277 -2.11 14.38 12.28
C VAL A 277 -0.81 14.14 11.51
N SER A 278 0.35 14.48 12.08
CA SER A 278 1.67 14.25 11.47
C SER A 278 2.05 12.76 11.38
N PHE A 279 1.31 11.90 12.09
CA PHE A 279 1.56 10.46 12.18
C PHE A 279 0.54 9.60 11.44
N ASN A 280 -0.54 10.15 10.90
CA ASN A 280 -1.55 9.41 10.14
C ASN A 280 -1.26 9.35 8.63
N ILE A 281 0.03 9.38 8.25
CA ILE A 281 0.50 9.22 6.87
C ILE A 281 0.54 7.73 6.51
#